data_AF-A0A7V2CKE0-F1
#
_entry.id   AF-A0A7V2CKE0-F1
#
_cell.length_a   1.000
_cell.length_b   1.000
_cell.length_c   1.000
_cell.angle_alpha   90.00
_cell.angle_beta   90.00
_cell.angle_gamma   90.00
#
_symmetry.space_group_name_H-M   'P 1'
#
loop_
_entity.id
_entity.type
_entity.pdbx_description
1 polymer ?
#
loop_
_entity_poly.entity_id
_entity_poly.type
_entity_poly.pdbx_seq_one_letter_code
_entity_poly.pdbx_strand_id
1 'polypeptide(L)' 'MRKRGSALRVTIKIPRELYAKVAELIADTSFRSVSDFTVHVLRDVVAGGKLADQDPTPGLTVREVELIRRRLRALGYLE' A
#
# COMPACT_ATOMS: atom_id res chain seq x y z
N MET A 1 27.30 -6.40 14.55
CA MET A 1 26.56 -5.75 13.44
C MET A 1 25.53 -6.72 12.88
N ARG A 2 24.22 -6.52 13.14
CA ARG A 2 23.16 -7.42 12.65
C ARG A 2 22.90 -7.17 11.16
N LYS A 3 23.33 -8.09 10.29
CA LYS A 3 22.84 -8.21 8.90
C LYS A 3 21.36 -8.61 8.93
N ARG A 4 20.44 -7.65 8.99
CA ARG A 4 19.01 -7.87 8.68
C ARG A 4 18.72 -7.09 7.40
N GLY A 5 18.41 -7.78 6.30
CA GLY A 5 17.67 -7.11 5.22
C GLY A 5 17.84 -7.57 3.77
N SER A 6 18.85 -8.37 3.39
CA SER A 6 19.08 -8.65 1.95
C SER A 6 18.43 -9.92 1.42
N ALA A 7 18.03 -10.88 2.27
CA ALA A 7 17.58 -12.20 1.82
C ALA A 7 16.13 -12.26 1.26
N LEU A 8 15.34 -11.20 1.40
CA LEU A 8 13.92 -11.18 1.00
C LEU A 8 13.61 -10.25 -0.19
N ARG A 9 14.61 -9.56 -0.75
CA ARG A 9 14.40 -8.59 -1.83
C ARG A 9 14.77 -9.22 -3.17
N VAL A 10 13.85 -9.14 -4.12
CA VAL A 10 14.06 -9.54 -5.51
C VAL A 10 14.15 -8.30 -6.40
N THR A 11 14.92 -8.38 -7.48
CA THR A 11 15.05 -7.29 -8.46
C THR A 11 14.35 -7.70 -9.75
N ILE A 12 13.53 -6.80 -10.29
CA ILE A 12 12.86 -6.97 -11.57
C ILE A 12 13.45 -5.99 -12.57
N LYS A 13 13.62 -6.42 -13.83
CA LYS A 13 14.05 -5.54 -14.91
C LYS A 13 12.82 -4.88 -15.53
N ILE A 14 12.83 -3.56 -15.62
CA ILE A 14 11.80 -2.75 -16.26
C ILE A 14 12.45 -2.07 -17.48
N PRO A 15 11.85 -2.15 -18.69
CA PRO A 15 12.33 -1.40 -19.84
C PRO A 15 12.46 0.08 -19.53
N ARG A 16 13.52 0.74 -20.04
CA ARG A 16 13.81 2.13 -19.68
C ARG A 16 12.69 3.10 -20.04
N GLU A 17 12.05 2.91 -21.19
CA GLU A 17 10.92 3.73 -21.62
C GLU A 17 9.73 3.61 -20.67
N LEU A 18 9.45 2.40 -20.18
CA LEU A 18 8.36 2.17 -19.24
C LEU A 18 8.67 2.80 -17.88
N TYR A 19 9.92 2.67 -17.41
CA TYR A 19 10.36 3.31 -16.17
C TYR A 19 10.17 4.83 -16.21
N ALA A 20 10.56 5.49 -17.31
CA ALA A 20 10.42 6.94 -17.46
C ALA A 20 8.94 7.38 -17.42
N LYS A 21 8.07 6.71 -18.17
CA LYS A 21 6.64 6.99 -18.17
C LYS A 21 6.00 6.79 -16.78
N VAL A 22 6.39 5.73 -16.08
CA VAL A 22 5.89 5.48 -14.72
C VAL A 22 6.43 6.52 -13.74
N ALA A 23 7.70 6.94 -13.88
CA ALA A 23 8.29 7.98 -13.04
C ALA A 23 7.56 9.33 -13.20
N GLU A 24 7.20 9.70 -14.44
CA GLU A 24 6.37 10.88 -14.71
C GLU A 24 4.97 10.74 -14.11
N LEU A 25 4.34 9.57 -14.26
CA LEU A 25 2.99 9.31 -13.75
C LEU A 25 2.90 9.43 -12.23
N ILE A 26 3.94 9.00 -11.50
CA ILE A 26 3.95 9.02 -10.03
C ILE A 26 4.52 10.32 -9.44
N ALA A 27 4.95 11.28 -10.25
CA ALA A 27 5.63 12.50 -9.79
C ALA A 27 4.78 13.34 -8.83
N ASP A 28 3.47 13.41 -9.05
CA ASP A 28 2.50 14.14 -8.23
C ASP A 28 1.81 13.27 -7.18
N THR A 29 2.35 12.07 -6.90
CA THR A 29 1.77 11.11 -5.96
C THR A 29 2.63 10.94 -4.71
N SER A 30 2.09 10.27 -3.69
CA SER A 30 2.83 9.96 -2.46
C SER A 30 3.88 8.84 -2.60
N PHE A 31 4.06 8.27 -3.80
CA PHE A 31 5.03 7.19 -4.01
C PHE A 31 6.46 7.71 -4.01
N ARG A 32 7.33 7.03 -3.25
CA ARG A 32 8.74 7.46 -3.11
C ARG A 32 9.65 7.00 -4.24
N SER A 33 9.20 6.02 -5.02
CA SER A 33 9.94 5.49 -6.16
C SER A 33 9.04 4.64 -7.07
N VAL A 34 9.51 4.42 -8.31
CA VAL A 34 8.89 3.48 -9.24
C VAL A 34 8.82 2.06 -8.67
N SER A 35 9.83 1.64 -7.89
CA SER A 35 9.82 0.33 -7.25
C SER A 35 8.73 0.19 -6.20
N ASP A 36 8.50 1.25 -5.41
CA ASP A 36 7.45 1.30 -4.38
C ASP A 36 6.05 1.21 -5.02
N PHE A 37 5.83 2.01 -6.07
CA PHE A 37 4.63 1.94 -6.89
C PHE A 37 4.43 0.54 -7.50
N THR A 38 5.49 -0.07 -8.03
CA THR A 38 5.40 -1.41 -8.64
C THR A 38 5.01 -2.46 -7.61
N VAL A 39 5.56 -2.40 -6.39
CA VAL A 39 5.16 -3.32 -5.31
C VAL A 39 3.69 -3.12 -4.93
N HIS A 40 3.24 -1.87 -4.84
CA HIS A 40 1.84 -1.56 -4.54
C HIS A 40 0.88 -2.15 -5.57
N VAL A 41 1.14 -1.92 -6.85
CA VAL A 41 0.32 -2.47 -7.96
C VAL A 41 0.36 -3.99 -7.98
N LEU A 42 1.54 -4.59 -7.82
CA LEU A 42 1.66 -6.05 -7.78
C LEU A 42 0.88 -6.68 -6.62
N ARG A 43 0.85 -6.03 -5.45
CA ARG A 43 0.01 -6.48 -4.32
C ARG A 43 -1.47 -6.44 -4.65
N ASP A 44 -1.94 -5.35 -5.26
CA ASP A 44 -3.35 -5.21 -5.64
C ASP A 44 -3.78 -6.27 -6.67
N VAL A 45 -2.96 -6.45 -7.72
CA VAL A 45 -3.22 -7.45 -8.77
C VAL A 45 -3.24 -8.86 -8.19
N VAL A 46 -2.31 -9.21 -7.32
CA VAL A 46 -2.25 -10.54 -6.67
C VAL A 46 -3.39 -10.73 -5.65
N ALA A 47 -3.83 -9.66 -4.98
CA ALA A 47 -4.98 -9.67 -4.07
C ALA A 47 -6.34 -9.73 -4.81
N GLY A 48 -6.36 -9.73 -6.15
CA GLY A 48 -7.57 -9.82 -6.94
C GLY A 48 -8.35 -8.51 -7.04
N GLY A 49 -7.68 -7.36 -7.02
CA GLY A 49 -8.31 -6.04 -7.14
C GLY A 49 -9.02 -5.54 -5.88
N LYS A 50 -8.71 -6.15 -4.72
CA LYS A 50 -9.15 -5.67 -3.41
C LYS A 50 -7.98 -4.93 -2.73
N LEU A 51 -7.74 -3.71 -3.20
CA LEU A 51 -6.99 -2.69 -2.47
C LEU A 51 -7.71 -2.34 -1.16
N ALA A 52 -7.45 -3.15 -0.14
CA ALA A 52 -7.51 -2.73 1.25
C ALA A 52 -6.61 -3.68 2.04
N ASP A 53 -5.88 -3.13 3.01
CA ASP A 53 -5.34 -3.87 4.16
C ASP A 53 -3.92 -4.45 4.17
N GLN A 54 -2.97 -4.01 3.32
CA GLN A 54 -1.57 -4.40 3.54
C GLN A 54 -0.55 -3.26 3.33
N ASP A 55 -0.77 -2.17 4.05
CA ASP A 55 0.33 -1.44 4.71
C ASP A 55 0.69 -2.22 6.00
N PRO A 56 1.94 -2.25 6.49
CA PRO A 56 2.26 -2.86 7.79
C PRO A 56 1.66 -2.12 8.99
N THR A 57 0.88 -1.05 8.81
CA THR A 57 -0.09 -0.63 9.84
C THR A 57 -1.27 -1.59 9.82
N PRO A 58 -1.67 -2.19 10.96
CA PRO A 58 -2.87 -3.01 11.00
C PRO A 58 -4.03 -2.13 10.52
N GLY A 59 -4.56 -2.41 9.34
CA GLY A 59 -5.85 -1.86 8.99
C GLY A 59 -6.85 -2.34 10.04
N LEU A 60 -7.84 -1.50 10.29
CA LEU A 60 -8.79 -1.74 11.35
C LEU A 60 -9.50 -3.06 11.05
N THR A 61 -9.34 -4.03 11.94
CA THR A 61 -10.10 -5.27 11.88
C THR A 61 -11.59 -4.95 11.89
N VAL A 62 -12.42 -5.87 11.37
CA VAL A 62 -13.88 -5.69 11.35
C VAL A 62 -14.43 -5.26 12.72
N ARG A 63 -13.87 -5.81 13.81
CA ARG A 63 -14.20 -5.42 15.19
C ARG A 63 -13.80 -3.98 15.54
N GLU A 64 -12.63 -3.54 15.10
CA GLU A 64 -12.17 -2.17 15.36
C GLU A 64 -12.98 -1.15 14.55
N VAL A 65 -13.33 -1.46 13.31
CA VAL A 65 -14.25 -0.64 12.50
C VAL A 65 -15.62 -0.54 13.18
N GLU A 66 -16.13 -1.65 13.70
CA GLU A 66 -17.41 -1.67 14.41
C GLU A 66 -17.36 -0.85 15.71
N LEU A 67 -16.26 -0.94 16.46
CA LEU A 67 -16.05 -0.15 17.67
C LEU A 67 -15.97 1.35 17.34
N ILE A 68 -15.26 1.73 16.28
CA ILE A 68 -15.17 3.12 15.82
C ILE A 68 -16.53 3.61 15.35
N ARG A 69 -17.29 2.83 14.57
CA ARG A 69 -18.66 3.18 14.17
C ARG A 69 -19.59 3.37 15.36
N ARG A 70 -19.48 2.55 16.40
CA ARG A 70 -20.27 2.72 17.64
C ARG A 70 -19.88 4.01 18.38
N ARG A 71 -18.58 4.30 18.49
CA ARG A 71 -18.09 5.55 19.09
C ARG A 71 -18.54 6.78 18.31
N LEU A 72 -18.44 6.75 16.99
CA LEU A 72 -18.86 7.85 16.13
C LEU A 72 -20.38 8.08 16.19
N ARG A 73 -21.19 7.01 16.25
CA ARG A 73 -22.64 7.11 16.53
C ARG A 73 -22.94 7.72 17.89
N ALA A 74 -22.23 7.29 18.95
CA ALA A 74 -22.40 7.87 20.29
C ALA A 74 -22.01 9.35 20.37
N LEU A 75 -21.11 9.79 19.49
CA LEU A 75 -20.67 11.17 19.36
C LEU A 75 -21.51 11.98 18.34
N GLY A 76 -22.50 11.36 17.68
CA GLY A 76 -23.38 12.03 16.71
C GLY A 76 -22.78 12.29 15.33
N TYR A 77 -21.63 11.69 15.00
CA TYR A 77 -20.97 11.85 13.69
C TYR A 77 -21.46 10.86 12.62
N LEU A 78 -22.26 9.87 13.01
CA LEU A 78 -22.88 8.89 12.11
C LEU A 78 -24.32 8.67 12.60
N GLU A 79 -25.29 8.66 11.68
CA GLU A 79 -26.67 8.20 11.94
C GLU A 79 -26.78 6.69 11.65
#